data_AF-A0AAJ1ESS0-F1
#
_entry.id   AF-A0AAJ1ESS0-F1
#
_cell.length_a   1.000
_cell.length_b   1.000
_cell.length_c   1.000
_cell.angle_alpha   90.00
_cell.angle_beta   90.00
_cell.angle_gamma   90.00
#
_symmetry.space_group_name_H-M   'P 1'
#
loop_
_entity.id
_entity.type
_entity.pdbx_description
1 polymer ?
#
loop_
_entity_poly.entity_id
_entity_poly.type
_entity_poly.pdbx_seq_one_letter_code
_entity_poly.pdbx_strand_id
1 'polypeptide(L)'
;REVKEETNLNISQIEVFNVVDDIQLNKHYVTIHIIAKNYDGDLKAMEPDKQDEWCWFEIEKLPNNIYSPSKKFIEAYLDRSIT
;
A
#
# COMPACT_ATOMS: atom_id res chain seq x y z
N ARG A 1 -10.61 4.85 -5.56
CA ARG A 1 -10.43 4.95 -7.02
C ARG A 1 -9.20 4.18 -7.44
N GLU A 2 -7.99 4.60 -7.05
CA GLU A 2 -6.71 3.96 -7.47
C GLU A 2 -6.70 2.43 -7.30
N VAL A 3 -7.04 1.91 -6.12
CA VAL A 3 -7.09 0.46 -5.88
C VAL A 3 -7.98 -0.27 -6.90
N LYS A 4 -9.13 0.30 -7.28
CA LYS A 4 -10.01 -0.33 -8.27
C LYS A 4 -9.41 -0.30 -9.68
N GLU A 5 -8.74 0.79 -10.03
CA GLU A 5 -8.11 0.96 -11.34
C GLU A 5 -6.90 0.05 -11.52
N GLU A 6 -6.10 -0.18 -10.48
CA GLU A 6 -4.88 -0.99 -10.55
C GLU A 6 -5.10 -2.48 -10.28
N THR A 7 -6.07 -2.84 -9.40
CA THR A 7 -6.21 -4.20 -8.86
C THR A 7 -7.55 -4.89 -9.13
N ASN A 8 -8.52 -4.16 -9.71
CA ASN A 8 -9.94 -4.56 -9.80
C ASN A 8 -10.69 -4.72 -8.46
N LEU A 9 -10.06 -4.41 -7.32
CA LEU A 9 -10.73 -4.53 -6.02
C LEU A 9 -11.57 -3.29 -5.66
N ASN A 10 -12.73 -3.53 -5.07
CA ASN A 10 -13.50 -2.51 -4.36
C ASN A 10 -13.13 -2.59 -2.88
N ILE A 11 -12.68 -1.48 -2.28
CA ILE A 11 -12.31 -1.42 -0.87
C ILE A 11 -13.33 -0.66 -0.04
N SER A 12 -13.47 -1.04 1.23
CA SER A 12 -14.36 -0.40 2.21
C SER A 12 -13.76 -0.42 3.62
N GLN A 13 -14.42 0.22 4.58
CA GLN A 13 -13.93 0.37 5.96
C GLN A 13 -12.52 0.99 6.00
N ILE A 14 -12.40 2.15 5.35
CA ILE A 14 -11.14 2.87 5.20
C ILE A 14 -10.85 3.73 6.44
N GLU A 15 -9.59 3.74 6.86
CA GLU A 15 -9.09 4.61 7.93
C GLU A 15 -7.77 5.26 7.50
N VAL A 16 -7.60 6.53 7.83
CA VAL A 16 -6.30 7.21 7.66
C VAL A 16 -5.36 6.71 8.74
N PHE A 17 -4.23 6.17 8.32
CA PHE A 17 -3.20 5.65 9.22
C PHE A 17 -2.27 6.76 9.69
N ASN A 18 -1.62 7.45 8.74
CA ASN A 18 -0.76 8.60 8.97
C ASN A 18 -0.59 9.42 7.68
N VAL A 19 0.15 10.52 7.78
CA VAL A 19 0.59 11.35 6.66
C VAL A 19 2.10 11.51 6.75
N VAL A 20 2.79 11.37 5.62
CA VAL A 20 4.26 11.41 5.55
C VAL A 20 4.70 12.37 4.44
N ASP A 21 5.69 13.20 4.75
CA ASP A 21 6.45 13.95 3.75
C ASP A 21 7.56 13.07 3.17
N ASP A 22 7.45 12.68 1.90
CA ASP A 22 8.51 12.02 1.14
C ASP A 22 9.22 13.02 0.24
N ILE A 23 10.31 13.57 0.77
CA ILE A 23 11.15 14.56 0.09
C ILE A 23 12.32 13.85 -0.58
N GLN A 24 12.29 13.81 -1.91
CA GLN A 24 13.34 13.31 -2.79
C GLN A 24 14.06 14.48 -3.47
N LEU A 25 15.23 14.24 -4.07
CA LEU A 25 16.09 15.30 -4.62
C LEU A 25 15.36 16.29 -5.56
N ASN A 26 14.43 15.80 -6.38
CA ASN A 26 13.71 16.61 -7.37
C ASN A 26 12.18 16.56 -7.22
N LYS A 27 11.67 15.93 -6.15
CA LYS A 27 10.25 15.65 -5.98
C LYS A 27 9.90 15.69 -4.50
N HIS A 28 8.74 16.25 -4.18
CA HIS A 28 8.18 16.21 -2.84
C HIS A 28 6.76 15.67 -2.93
N TYR A 29 6.53 14.54 -2.29
CA TYR A 29 5.23 13.91 -2.18
C TYR A 29 4.73 14.03 -0.75
N VAL A 30 3.47 14.43 -0.58
CA VAL A 30 2.74 14.25 0.67
C VAL A 30 1.91 12.99 0.50
N THR A 31 2.29 11.93 1.22
CA THR A 31 1.67 10.61 1.11
C THR A 31 0.74 10.38 2.29
N ILE A 32 -0.55 10.14 2.01
CA ILE A 32 -1.54 9.75 3.02
C ILE A 32 -1.66 8.23 2.96
N HIS A 33 -1.23 7.54 4.02
CA HIS A 33 -1.41 6.09 4.10
C HIS A 33 -2.81 5.76 4.63
N ILE A 34 -3.48 4.83 3.96
CA ILE A 34 -4.84 4.41 4.27
C ILE A 34 -4.83 2.90 4.50
N ILE A 35 -5.52 2.45 5.55
CA ILE A 35 -5.81 1.04 5.77
C ILE A 35 -7.25 0.78 5.33
N ALA A 36 -7.46 -0.22 4.49
CA ALA A 36 -8.78 -0.73 4.16
C ALA A 36 -8.96 -2.10 4.83
N LYS A 37 -10.01 -2.24 5.65
CA LYS A 37 -10.26 -3.47 6.42
C LYS A 37 -11.14 -4.48 5.69
N ASN A 38 -11.71 -4.11 4.56
CA ASN A 38 -12.55 -5.00 3.77
C ASN A 38 -12.40 -4.72 2.27
N TYR A 39 -12.54 -5.77 1.47
CA TYR A 39 -12.51 -5.68 0.02
C TYR A 39 -13.47 -6.68 -0.64
N ASP A 40 -13.85 -6.40 -1.88
CA ASP A 40 -14.64 -7.25 -2.76
C ASP A 40 -14.05 -7.27 -4.18
N GLY A 41 -14.30 -8.36 -4.91
CA GLY A 41 -13.82 -8.60 -6.26
C GLY A 41 -12.55 -9.46 -6.31
N ASP A 42 -12.19 -9.84 -7.54
CA ASP A 42 -11.00 -10.66 -7.81
C ASP A 42 -9.79 -9.78 -8.11
N LEU A 43 -8.67 -10.09 -7.45
CA LEU A 43 -7.38 -9.44 -7.65
C LEU A 43 -6.87 -9.70 -9.07
N LYS A 44 -6.62 -8.62 -9.82
CA LYS A 44 -6.10 -8.65 -11.20
C LYS A 44 -5.14 -7.50 -11.42
N ALA A 45 -4.05 -7.73 -12.14
CA ALA A 45 -3.22 -6.64 -12.66
C ALA A 45 -3.96 -5.94 -13.80
N MET A 46 -4.49 -4.75 -13.52
CA MET A 46 -5.32 -4.00 -14.47
C MET A 46 -4.51 -3.03 -15.34
N GLU A 47 -3.28 -2.70 -14.96
CA GLU A 47 -2.34 -1.87 -15.73
C GLU A 47 -1.04 -2.65 -16.04
N PRO A 48 -1.08 -3.67 -16.91
CA PRO A 48 0.06 -4.57 -17.16
C PRO A 48 1.30 -3.88 -17.74
N ASP A 49 1.15 -2.70 -18.33
CA ASP A 49 2.27 -1.89 -18.83
C ASP A 49 3.04 -1.16 -17.70
N LYS A 50 2.48 -1.13 -16.48
CA LYS A 50 3.06 -0.47 -15.31
C LYS A 50 3.40 -1.43 -14.17
N GLN A 51 2.63 -2.52 -14.02
CA GLN A 51 2.81 -3.50 -12.96
C GLN A 51 2.76 -4.91 -13.55
N ASP A 52 3.73 -5.76 -13.20
CA ASP A 52 3.79 -7.15 -13.68
C ASP A 52 2.71 -8.02 -13.03
N GLU A 53 2.52 -7.89 -11.70
CA GLU A 53 1.57 -8.69 -10.93
C GLU A 53 1.14 -8.03 -9.62
N TRP A 54 0.05 -8.54 -9.04
CA TRP A 54 -0.35 -8.26 -7.67
C TRP A 54 -0.49 -9.57 -6.89
N CYS A 55 0.10 -9.59 -5.69
CA CYS A 55 0.12 -10.75 -4.80
C CYS A 55 -0.20 -10.34 -3.37
N TRP A 56 -0.88 -11.23 -2.65
CA TRP A 56 -1.03 -11.11 -1.20
C TRP A 56 0.16 -11.76 -0.51
N PHE A 57 0.71 -11.09 0.51
CA PHE A 57 1.81 -11.60 1.31
C PHE A 57 1.40 -11.63 2.79
N GLU A 58 1.77 -12.71 3.48
CA GLU A 58 1.77 -12.71 4.94
C GLU A 58 2.79 -11.69 5.45
N ILE A 59 2.47 -11.01 6.57
CA ILE A 59 3.29 -9.91 7.08
C ILE A 59 4.69 -10.37 7.53
N GLU A 60 4.83 -11.65 7.90
CA GLU A 60 6.09 -12.30 8.25
C GLU A 60 6.87 -12.83 7.04
N LYS A 61 6.28 -12.81 5.83
CA LYS A 61 6.83 -13.37 4.59
C LYS A 61 6.86 -12.35 3.45
N LEU A 62 7.18 -11.09 3.79
CA LEU A 62 7.33 -10.03 2.81
C LEU A 62 8.55 -10.27 1.90
N PRO A 63 8.51 -9.82 0.64
CA PRO A 63 9.65 -9.91 -0.27
C PRO A 63 10.82 -9.02 0.20
N ASN A 64 12.04 -9.32 -0.24
CA ASN A 64 13.23 -8.59 0.22
C ASN A 64 13.37 -7.18 -0.39
N ASN A 65 12.97 -6.98 -1.65
CA ASN A 65 13.18 -5.74 -2.40
C ASN A 65 11.95 -4.83 -2.38
N ILE A 66 11.54 -4.40 -1.19
CA ILE A 66 10.38 -3.51 -1.02
C ILE A 66 10.76 -2.07 -1.33
N TYR A 67 9.91 -1.36 -2.07
CA TYR A 67 10.04 0.07 -2.27
C TYR A 67 10.11 0.81 -0.92
N SER A 68 11.11 1.68 -0.76
CA SER A 68 11.49 2.25 0.55
C SER A 68 10.33 2.95 1.29
N PRO A 69 9.50 3.81 0.65
CA PRO A 69 8.30 4.35 1.30
C PRO A 69 7.32 3.29 1.80
N SER A 70 7.04 2.25 1.02
CA SER A 70 6.16 1.15 1.42
C SER A 70 6.74 0.37 2.61
N LYS A 71 8.05 0.15 2.64
CA LYS A 71 8.72 -0.51 3.77
C LYS A 71 8.57 0.28 5.07
N LYS A 72 8.79 1.60 5.03
CA LYS A 72 8.59 2.49 6.20
C LYS A 72 7.16 2.45 6.72
N PHE A 73 6.17 2.42 5.82
CA PHE A 73 4.78 2.30 6.20
C PHE A 73 4.48 0.97 6.91
N ILE A 74 4.97 -0.14 6.37
CA ILE A 74 4.82 -1.48 6.97
C ILE A 74 5.44 -1.53 8.37
N GLU A 75 6.66 -1.01 8.53
CA GLU A 75 7.35 -0.94 9.83
C GLU A 75 6.54 -0.10 10.83
N ALA A 76 6.03 1.06 10.42
CA ALA A 76 5.17 1.89 11.28
C ALA A 76 3.85 1.20 11.65
N TYR A 77 3.27 0.42 10.73
CA TYR A 77 2.07 -0.38 11.00
C TYR A 77 2.32 -1.48 12.03
N LEU A 78 3.48 -2.14 11.98
CA LEU A 78 3.86 -3.21 12.91
C LEU A 78 4.24 -2.69 14.31
N ASP A 79 4.88 -1.52 14.38
CA ASP A 79 5.31 -0.90 15.64
C ASP A 79 4.12 -0.50 16.54
N ARG A 80 2.92 -0.35 15.96
CA ARG A 80 1.65 -0.13 16.71
C ARG A 80 1.24 -1.27 17.65
N SER A 81 2.06 -2.30 17.80
CA SER A 81 1.98 -3.25 18.92
C SER A 81 2.13 -2.58 20.30
N ILE A 82 2.48 -1.29 20.35
CA ILE A 82 2.50 -0.47 21.57
C ILE A 82 1.56 0.73 21.36
N THR A 83 0.30 0.59 21.78
CA THR A 83 -0.59 1.72 22.13
C THR A 83 -0.94 1.58 23.60
#